data_AF-A0A7Z7ING2-F1
#
_entry.id   AF-A0A7Z7ING2-F1
#
_cell.length_a   1.000
_cell.length_b   1.000
_cell.length_c   1.000
_cell.angle_alpha   90.00
_cell.angle_beta   90.00
_cell.angle_gamma   90.00
#
_symmetry.space_group_name_H-M   'P 1'
#
loop_
_entity.id
_entity.type
_entity.pdbx_description
1 polymer ?
#
loop_
_entity_poly.entity_id
_entity_poly.type
_entity_poly.pdbx_seq_one_letter_code
_entity_poly.pdbx_strand_id
1 'polypeptide(L)'
;MIGGRTWTTYLDDGTQIDHGGAWFGPLQDRAYARAEEMGRTTYPTFYKGANILVRDGKVDRYEGPVPRIQPLKVVDVGRVILRMETMAKQLPLDAPWEARKARECDSITVGDWLNRNMVSNNARGMMSAVWSDAFGCDVSEVSLVSAPTNWAGSATMLGGAG
;
A
#
# COMPACT_ATOMS: atom_id res chain seq x y z
N MET A 1 0.97 27.62 -9.82
CA MET A 1 1.97 26.54 -9.63
C MET A 1 1.73 25.46 -10.67
N ILE A 2 2.77 24.75 -11.06
CA ILE A 2 2.73 23.54 -11.89
C ILE A 2 3.11 22.38 -10.95
N GLY A 3 2.37 21.27 -10.97
CA GLY A 3 2.67 20.09 -10.12
C GLY A 3 1.43 19.34 -9.63
N GLY A 4 0.34 20.05 -9.32
CA GLY A 4 -0.90 19.42 -8.86
C GLY A 4 -0.74 18.73 -7.51
N ARG A 5 -0.63 17.40 -7.49
CA ARG A 5 -0.42 16.59 -6.26
C ARG A 5 1.05 16.42 -5.88
N THR A 6 1.96 17.03 -6.62
CA THR A 6 3.37 17.18 -6.24
C THR A 6 3.66 18.64 -5.96
N TRP A 7 4.20 18.94 -4.77
CA TRP A 7 4.48 20.29 -4.33
C TRP A 7 5.70 20.31 -3.41
N THR A 8 6.79 20.90 -3.89
CA THR A 8 8.05 21.03 -3.15
C THR A 8 8.26 22.48 -2.71
N THR A 9 8.64 22.67 -1.46
CA THR A 9 9.12 23.94 -0.90
C THR A 9 10.55 23.80 -0.42
N TYR A 10 11.24 24.93 -0.24
CA TYR A 10 12.61 24.97 0.22
C TYR A 10 12.70 25.73 1.54
N LEU A 11 13.46 25.21 2.49
CA LEU A 11 13.89 25.95 3.67
C LEU A 11 14.98 26.96 3.30
N ASP A 12 15.28 27.89 4.21
CA ASP A 12 16.31 28.93 4.00
C ASP A 12 17.71 28.35 3.74
N ASP A 13 17.98 27.14 4.24
CA ASP A 13 19.23 26.40 4.02
C ASP A 13 19.25 25.59 2.71
N GLY A 14 18.18 25.66 1.92
CA GLY A 14 18.02 24.93 0.66
C GLY A 14 17.48 23.51 0.81
N THR A 15 17.15 23.06 2.03
CA THR A 15 16.54 21.74 2.25
C THR A 15 15.18 21.66 1.59
N GLN A 16 14.94 20.56 0.85
CA GLN A 16 13.69 20.30 0.16
C GLN A 16 12.66 19.70 1.11
N ILE A 17 11.41 20.16 0.99
CA ILE A 17 10.25 19.61 1.69
C ILE A 17 9.17 19.35 0.66
N ASP A 18 8.80 18.08 0.47
CA ASP A 18 7.68 17.66 -0.36
C ASP A 18 6.40 17.55 0.46
N HIS A 19 5.35 18.26 0.04
CA HIS A 19 4.02 18.26 0.67
C HIS A 19 3.03 17.29 0.00
N GLY A 20 3.49 16.54 -1.00
CA GLY A 20 2.67 15.65 -1.82
C GLY A 20 3.39 14.34 -2.16
N GLY A 21 3.18 13.83 -3.37
CA GLY A 21 3.88 12.61 -3.81
C GLY A 21 5.40 12.82 -3.89
N ALA A 22 6.16 12.00 -3.14
CA ALA A 22 7.61 12.14 -3.00
C ALA A 22 8.41 10.84 -3.20
N TRP A 23 7.75 9.69 -3.35
CA TRP A 23 8.42 8.38 -3.43
C TRP A 23 8.34 7.76 -4.82
N PHE A 24 9.50 7.31 -5.31
CA PHE A 24 9.57 6.34 -6.39
C PHE A 24 9.82 4.94 -5.82
N GLY A 25 9.21 3.94 -6.45
CA GLY A 25 9.36 2.53 -6.09
C GLY A 25 9.88 1.68 -7.25
N PRO A 26 10.31 0.42 -6.99
CA PRO A 26 10.60 -0.54 -8.05
C PRO A 26 9.47 -0.64 -9.08
N LEU A 27 9.80 -0.96 -10.33
CA LEU A 27 8.88 -1.08 -11.47
C LEU A 27 8.27 0.25 -11.97
N GLN A 28 8.63 1.40 -11.38
CA GLN A 28 8.18 2.71 -11.86
C GLN A 28 9.13 3.29 -12.94
N ASP A 29 9.48 2.47 -13.93
CA ASP A 29 10.53 2.76 -14.93
C ASP A 29 10.30 4.07 -15.68
N ARG A 30 9.03 4.36 -16.01
CA ARG A 30 8.65 5.62 -16.69
C ARG A 30 8.91 6.86 -15.82
N ALA A 31 8.73 6.74 -14.50
CA ALA A 31 8.99 7.85 -13.58
C ALA A 31 10.50 8.12 -13.47
N TYR A 32 11.32 7.06 -13.35
CA TYR A 32 12.78 7.15 -13.36
C TYR A 32 13.32 7.74 -14.67
N ALA A 33 12.86 7.26 -15.82
CA ALA A 33 13.28 7.78 -17.13
C ALA A 33 12.97 9.28 -17.28
N ARG A 34 11.79 9.73 -16.81
CA ARG A 34 11.43 11.16 -16.82
C ARG A 34 12.31 12.01 -15.89
N ALA A 35 12.66 11.48 -14.71
CA ALA A 35 13.58 12.18 -13.81
C ALA A 35 14.96 12.35 -14.47
N GLU A 36 15.47 11.31 -15.12
CA GLU A 36 16.74 11.33 -15.84
C GLU A 36 16.75 12.33 -17.00
N GLU A 37 15.70 12.34 -17.84
CA GLU A 37 15.53 13.32 -18.93
C GLU A 37 15.56 14.78 -18.43
N MET A 38 15.09 15.02 -17.21
CA MET A 38 15.08 16.34 -16.57
C MET A 38 16.36 16.63 -15.77
N GLY A 39 17.36 15.75 -15.82
CA GLY A 39 18.61 15.87 -15.06
C GLY A 39 18.42 15.80 -13.54
N ARG A 40 17.38 15.08 -13.08
CA ARG A 40 17.07 14.89 -11.66
C ARG A 40 17.61 13.54 -11.18
N THR A 41 18.03 13.51 -9.92
CA THR A 41 18.52 12.31 -9.25
C THR A 41 17.56 11.86 -8.15
N THR A 42 17.60 10.58 -7.82
CA THR A 42 16.90 10.01 -6.66
C THR A 42 17.90 9.64 -5.58
N TYR A 43 17.41 9.45 -4.36
CA TYR A 43 18.21 8.95 -3.23
C TYR A 43 17.38 7.93 -2.44
N PRO A 44 18.04 6.96 -1.77
CA PRO A 44 17.32 5.98 -0.97
C PRO A 44 16.69 6.67 0.24
N THR A 45 15.42 6.33 0.53
CA THR A 45 14.79 6.73 1.79
C THR A 45 15.61 6.16 2.96
N PHE A 46 15.88 6.97 3.98
CA PHE A 46 16.59 6.50 5.16
C PHE A 46 15.68 5.56 5.98
N TYR A 47 16.12 4.31 6.19
CA TYR A 47 15.35 3.30 6.93
C TYR A 47 16.16 2.56 8.01
N LYS A 48 17.38 3.03 8.34
CA LYS A 48 18.20 2.38 9.37
C LYS A 48 17.60 2.60 10.77
N GLY A 49 17.39 1.51 11.50
CA GLY A 49 16.88 1.52 12.86
C GLY A 49 15.73 0.52 13.04
N ALA A 50 15.10 0.55 14.22
CA ALA A 50 13.92 -0.24 14.47
C ALA A 50 12.67 0.51 13.98
N ASN A 51 11.77 -0.22 13.32
CA ASN A 51 10.42 0.23 13.05
C ASN A 51 9.61 0.26 14.36
N ILE A 52 8.69 1.21 14.47
CA ILE A 52 7.86 1.41 15.66
C ILE A 52 6.40 1.14 15.30
N LEU A 53 5.78 0.20 16.00
CA LEU A 53 4.34 -0.03 15.95
C LEU A 53 3.72 0.46 17.25
N VAL A 54 2.80 1.42 17.16
CA VAL A 54 2.01 1.88 18.32
C VAL A 54 0.60 1.32 18.23
N ARG A 55 0.15 0.62 19.27
CA ARG A 55 -1.19 0.01 19.33
C ARG A 55 -1.69 0.00 20.75
N ASP A 56 -2.92 0.47 20.98
CA ASP A 56 -3.56 0.50 22.30
C ASP A 56 -2.66 1.12 23.39
N GLY A 57 -1.92 2.18 23.03
CA GLY A 57 -0.96 2.86 23.91
C GLY A 57 0.35 2.10 24.17
N LYS A 58 0.54 0.91 23.59
CA LYS A 58 1.79 0.13 23.66
C LYS A 58 2.67 0.41 22.45
N VAL A 59 3.99 0.41 22.69
CA VAL A 59 5.02 0.67 21.68
C VAL A 59 5.85 -0.59 21.51
N ASP A 60 5.74 -1.21 20.33
CA ASP A 60 6.53 -2.38 19.94
C ASP A 60 7.60 -1.96 18.92
N ARG A 61 8.84 -2.37 19.17
CA ARG A 61 9.97 -2.19 18.24
C ARG A 61 10.20 -3.46 17.44
N TYR A 62 10.40 -3.34 16.14
CA TYR A 62 10.70 -4.47 15.27
C TYR A 62 11.68 -4.11 14.16
N GLU A 63 12.31 -5.14 13.61
CA GLU A 63 13.19 -5.03 12.45
C GLU A 63 12.57 -5.79 11.28
N GLY A 64 12.89 -5.36 10.05
CA GLY A 64 12.35 -5.95 8.83
C GLY A 64 10.97 -5.38 8.43
N PRO A 65 10.38 -5.90 7.35
CA PRO A 65 9.22 -5.29 6.69
C PRO A 65 7.91 -5.45 7.46
N VAL A 66 7.81 -6.46 8.35
CA VAL A 66 6.56 -6.77 9.07
C VAL A 66 6.79 -6.89 10.58
N PRO A 67 5.87 -6.36 11.41
CA PRO A 67 5.92 -6.56 12.85
C PRO A 67 5.90 -8.04 13.25
N ARG A 68 6.50 -8.37 14.40
CA ARG A 68 6.42 -9.71 14.97
C ARG A 68 4.98 -10.01 15.41
N ILE A 69 4.23 -10.70 14.56
CA ILE A 69 2.90 -11.22 14.88
C ILE A 69 2.97 -12.70 15.25
N GLN A 70 2.04 -13.18 16.09
CA GLN A 70 1.95 -14.59 16.45
C GLN A 70 1.84 -15.48 15.19
N PRO A 71 2.47 -16.66 15.14
CA PRO A 71 2.52 -17.49 13.92
C PRO A 71 1.16 -17.79 13.30
N LEU A 72 0.13 -18.06 14.11
CA LEU A 72 -1.23 -18.29 13.64
C LEU A 72 -1.85 -17.06 12.93
N LYS A 73 -1.44 -15.85 13.33
CA LYS A 73 -1.88 -14.59 12.70
C LYS A 73 -1.16 -14.36 11.37
N VAL A 74 0.09 -14.81 11.23
CA VAL A 74 0.83 -14.78 9.95
C VAL A 74 0.09 -15.60 8.89
N VAL A 75 -0.41 -16.78 9.27
CA VAL A 75 -1.15 -17.66 8.34
C VAL A 75 -2.45 -17.00 7.86
N ASP A 76 -3.21 -16.36 8.75
CA ASP A 76 -4.46 -15.68 8.38
C ASP A 76 -4.18 -14.50 7.42
N VAL A 77 -3.15 -13.68 7.71
CA VAL A 77 -2.71 -12.59 6.83
C VAL A 77 -2.23 -13.11 5.48
N GLY A 78 -1.35 -14.12 5.46
CA GLY A 78 -0.83 -14.71 4.23
C GLY A 78 -1.93 -15.31 3.35
N ARG A 79 -2.91 -15.99 3.95
CA ARG A 79 -4.08 -16.52 3.23
C ARG A 79 -4.88 -15.41 2.55
N VAL A 80 -5.10 -14.30 3.24
CA VAL A 80 -5.86 -13.14 2.73
C VAL A 80 -5.12 -12.47 1.60
N ILE A 81 -3.81 -12.26 1.76
CA ILE A 81 -2.92 -11.71 0.72
C ILE A 81 -2.97 -12.59 -0.54
N LEU A 82 -2.73 -13.90 -0.40
CA LEU A 82 -2.75 -14.83 -1.53
C LEU A 82 -4.12 -14.86 -2.23
N ARG A 83 -5.21 -14.75 -1.46
CA ARG A 83 -6.56 -14.68 -2.02
C ARG A 83 -6.78 -13.38 -2.80
N MET A 84 -6.28 -12.25 -2.29
CA MET A 84 -6.35 -10.96 -2.98
C MET A 84 -5.52 -10.97 -4.27
N GLU A 85 -4.31 -11.51 -4.23
CA GLU A 85 -3.47 -11.69 -5.43
C GLU A 85 -4.13 -12.58 -6.49
N THR A 86 -4.79 -13.66 -6.06
CA THR A 86 -5.52 -14.55 -6.96
C THR A 86 -6.71 -13.86 -7.61
N MET A 87 -7.37 -12.95 -6.90
CA MET A 87 -8.43 -12.11 -7.45
C MET A 87 -7.85 -11.08 -8.44
N ALA A 88 -6.73 -10.44 -8.10
CA ALA A 88 -6.02 -9.49 -8.98
C ALA A 88 -5.66 -10.11 -10.34
N LYS A 89 -5.13 -11.33 -10.34
CA LYS A 89 -4.76 -12.06 -11.57
C LYS A 89 -5.93 -12.35 -12.51
N GLN A 90 -7.17 -12.25 -12.04
CA GLN A 90 -8.37 -12.51 -12.83
C GLN A 90 -9.01 -11.23 -13.40
N LEU A 91 -8.49 -10.05 -13.05
CA LEU A 91 -9.01 -8.78 -13.53
C LEU A 91 -8.24 -8.30 -14.78
N PRO A 92 -8.94 -7.85 -15.84
CA PRO A 92 -8.32 -7.06 -16.89
C PRO A 92 -7.79 -5.74 -16.28
N LEU A 93 -6.52 -5.42 -16.48
CA LEU A 93 -5.89 -4.23 -15.88
C LEU A 93 -6.53 -2.92 -16.35
N ASP A 94 -6.83 -2.83 -17.65
CA ASP A 94 -7.39 -1.61 -18.26
C ASP A 94 -8.91 -1.49 -18.09
N ALA A 95 -9.59 -2.62 -17.83
CA ALA A 95 -11.05 -2.70 -17.74
C ALA A 95 -11.51 -3.66 -16.63
N PRO A 96 -11.19 -3.38 -15.35
CA PRO A 96 -11.53 -4.27 -14.23
C PRO A 96 -13.05 -4.49 -14.09
N TRP A 97 -13.87 -3.55 -14.56
CA TRP A 97 -15.34 -3.66 -14.58
C TRP A 97 -15.87 -4.71 -15.56
N GLU A 98 -15.07 -5.20 -16.50
CA GLU A 98 -15.46 -6.27 -17.44
C GLU A 98 -15.19 -7.67 -16.90
N ALA A 99 -14.52 -7.80 -15.76
CA ALA A 99 -14.24 -9.10 -15.18
C ALA A 99 -15.54 -9.87 -14.87
N ARG A 100 -15.49 -11.21 -14.99
CA ARG A 100 -16.66 -12.10 -14.79
C ARG A 100 -17.43 -11.84 -13.49
N LYS A 101 -16.72 -11.49 -12.41
CA LYS A 101 -17.29 -11.20 -11.09
C LYS A 101 -17.28 -9.72 -10.72
N ALA A 102 -17.09 -8.83 -11.68
CA ALA A 102 -16.93 -7.40 -11.43
C ALA A 102 -18.12 -6.83 -10.64
N ARG A 103 -19.36 -7.06 -11.07
CA ARG A 103 -20.55 -6.56 -10.35
C ARG A 103 -20.67 -7.11 -8.93
N GLU A 104 -20.38 -8.39 -8.73
CA GLU A 104 -20.41 -9.01 -7.40
C GLU A 104 -19.35 -8.37 -6.49
N CYS A 105 -18.13 -8.22 -7.00
CA CYS A 105 -17.04 -7.59 -6.25
C CYS A 105 -17.33 -6.10 -6.00
N ASP A 106 -17.87 -5.38 -6.98
CA ASP A 106 -18.16 -3.95 -6.87
C ASP A 106 -19.28 -3.65 -5.84
N SER A 107 -20.15 -4.62 -5.59
CA SER A 107 -21.20 -4.52 -4.56
C SER A 107 -20.71 -4.77 -3.13
N ILE A 108 -19.44 -5.12 -2.93
CA ILE A 108 -18.86 -5.46 -1.63
C ILE A 108 -17.71 -4.49 -1.34
N THR A 109 -17.64 -3.98 -0.12
CA THR A 109 -16.53 -3.15 0.31
C THR A 109 -15.34 -4.01 0.72
N VAL A 110 -14.14 -3.45 0.65
CA VAL A 110 -12.93 -4.13 1.11
C VAL A 110 -13.04 -4.49 2.60
N GLY A 111 -13.61 -3.60 3.41
CA GLY A 111 -13.88 -3.82 4.82
C GLY A 111 -14.80 -5.02 5.07
N ASP A 112 -15.92 -5.11 4.34
CA ASP A 112 -16.84 -6.25 4.43
C ASP A 112 -16.17 -7.56 4.02
N TRP A 113 -15.36 -7.52 2.96
CA TRP A 113 -14.61 -8.68 2.53
C TRP A 113 -13.60 -9.13 3.58
N LEU A 114 -12.84 -8.21 4.20
CA LEU A 114 -11.92 -8.55 5.30
C LEU A 114 -12.67 -9.13 6.50
N ASN A 115 -13.84 -8.59 6.85
CA ASN A 115 -14.68 -9.12 7.93
C ASN A 115 -15.11 -10.57 7.69
N ARG A 116 -15.41 -10.93 6.44
CA ARG A 116 -15.82 -12.30 6.06
C ARG A 116 -14.65 -13.27 5.93
N ASN A 117 -13.43 -12.77 5.70
CA ASN A 117 -12.27 -13.58 5.33
C ASN A 117 -11.16 -13.64 6.38
N MET A 118 -11.21 -12.83 7.43
CA MET A 118 -10.21 -12.81 8.51
C MET A 118 -10.80 -13.24 9.85
N VAL A 119 -10.15 -14.21 10.48
CA VAL A 119 -10.56 -14.73 11.79
C VAL A 119 -10.03 -13.83 12.90
N SER A 120 -8.80 -13.34 12.78
CA SER A 120 -8.18 -12.53 13.83
C SER A 120 -8.54 -11.04 13.70
N ASN A 121 -9.20 -10.50 14.73
CA ASN A 121 -9.50 -9.06 14.81
C ASN A 121 -8.23 -8.19 14.74
N ASN A 122 -7.14 -8.62 15.39
CA ASN A 122 -5.88 -7.86 15.38
C ASN A 122 -5.20 -7.86 14.00
N ALA A 123 -5.28 -8.97 13.28
CA ALA A 123 -4.74 -9.06 11.92
C ALA A 123 -5.61 -8.26 10.94
N ARG A 124 -6.94 -8.29 11.14
CA ARG A 124 -7.89 -7.48 10.37
C ARG A 124 -7.64 -5.99 10.54
N GLY A 125 -7.51 -5.51 11.78
CA GLY A 125 -7.22 -4.10 12.04
C GLY A 125 -5.88 -3.65 11.43
N MET A 126 -4.87 -4.52 11.43
CA MET A 126 -3.60 -4.24 10.75
C MET A 126 -3.75 -4.15 9.23
N MET A 127 -4.45 -5.10 8.60
CA MET A 127 -4.73 -5.07 7.17
C MET A 127 -5.58 -3.86 6.77
N SER A 128 -6.60 -3.54 7.56
CA SER A 128 -7.42 -2.34 7.39
C SER A 128 -6.55 -1.08 7.41
N ALA A 129 -5.65 -0.93 8.40
CA ALA A 129 -4.78 0.23 8.49
C ALA A 129 -3.85 0.37 7.27
N VAL A 130 -3.21 -0.74 6.84
CA VAL A 130 -2.30 -0.74 5.67
C VAL A 130 -3.05 -0.36 4.39
N TRP A 131 -4.27 -0.87 4.20
CA TRP A 131 -5.05 -0.55 3.01
C TRP A 131 -5.68 0.83 3.07
N SER A 132 -6.14 1.28 4.24
CA SER A 132 -6.62 2.65 4.38
C SER A 132 -5.52 3.67 4.08
N ASP A 133 -4.27 3.40 4.48
CA ASP A 133 -3.11 4.21 4.11
C ASP A 133 -2.88 4.21 2.58
N ALA A 134 -2.94 3.04 1.94
CA ALA A 134 -2.77 2.91 0.50
C ALA A 134 -3.87 3.62 -0.32
N PHE A 135 -5.12 3.62 0.14
CA PHE A 135 -6.26 4.24 -0.55
C PHE A 135 -6.52 5.70 -0.12
N GLY A 136 -5.99 6.13 1.01
CA GLY A 136 -6.29 7.43 1.62
C GLY A 136 -7.71 7.57 2.15
N CYS A 137 -8.44 6.46 2.37
CA CYS A 137 -9.80 6.42 2.91
C CYS A 137 -10.05 5.11 3.68
N ASP A 138 -11.18 4.99 4.37
CA ASP A 138 -11.45 3.76 5.13
C ASP A 138 -11.76 2.59 4.17
N VAL A 139 -11.29 1.38 4.51
CA VAL A 139 -11.55 0.18 3.69
C VAL A 139 -13.04 -0.15 3.54
N SER A 140 -13.92 0.34 4.40
CA SER A 140 -15.37 0.24 4.24
C SER A 140 -15.94 1.15 3.15
N GLU A 141 -15.16 2.10 2.63
CA GLU A 141 -15.54 3.01 1.54
C GLU A 141 -14.98 2.55 0.18
N VAL A 142 -14.04 1.60 0.19
CA VAL A 142 -13.37 1.10 -1.01
C VAL A 142 -14.14 -0.10 -1.57
N SER A 143 -14.52 0.00 -2.85
CA SER A 143 -15.10 -1.13 -3.60
C SER A 143 -14.06 -2.26 -3.78
N LEU A 144 -14.45 -3.51 -3.52
CA LEU A 144 -13.58 -4.67 -3.66
C LEU A 144 -13.11 -4.91 -5.10
N VAL A 145 -13.82 -4.46 -6.13
CA VAL A 145 -13.33 -4.59 -7.53
C VAL A 145 -12.12 -3.69 -7.78
N SER A 146 -12.02 -2.56 -7.07
CA SER A 146 -10.92 -1.59 -7.20
C SER A 146 -9.66 -2.02 -6.44
N ALA A 147 -9.83 -2.84 -5.41
CA ALA A 147 -8.74 -3.19 -4.51
C ALA A 147 -7.59 -3.97 -5.16
N PRO A 148 -7.85 -5.02 -5.97
CA PRO A 148 -6.77 -5.81 -6.57
C PRO A 148 -5.95 -5.03 -7.61
N THR A 149 -6.57 -4.08 -8.33
CA THR A 149 -5.88 -3.21 -9.28
C THR A 149 -4.86 -2.31 -8.59
N ASN A 150 -5.21 -1.80 -7.40
CA ASN A 150 -4.32 -0.95 -6.60
C ASN A 150 -3.34 -1.78 -5.75
N TRP A 151 -3.71 -3.00 -5.35
CA TRP A 151 -2.84 -3.95 -4.63
C TRP A 151 -1.56 -4.30 -5.41
N ALA A 152 -1.63 -4.42 -6.74
CA ALA A 152 -0.45 -4.68 -7.58
C ALA A 152 0.61 -3.55 -7.47
N GLY A 153 0.19 -2.32 -7.17
CA GLY A 153 1.10 -1.20 -6.88
C GLY A 153 1.65 -1.22 -5.45
N SER A 154 0.88 -1.71 -4.48
CA SER A 154 1.26 -1.76 -3.05
C SER A 154 2.08 -2.99 -2.65
N ALA A 155 1.98 -4.10 -3.36
CA ALA A 155 2.81 -5.29 -3.12
C ALA A 155 4.32 -4.98 -3.22
N THR A 156 4.68 -3.98 -4.04
CA THR A 156 6.05 -3.45 -4.13
C THR A 156 6.51 -2.78 -2.83
N MET A 157 5.60 -2.20 -2.04
CA MET A 157 5.95 -1.57 -0.75
C MET A 157 6.24 -2.60 0.35
N LEU A 158 5.63 -3.79 0.29
CA LEU A 158 5.88 -4.88 1.23
C LEU A 158 7.02 -5.82 0.77
N GLY A 159 7.30 -5.87 -0.53
CA GLY A 159 8.35 -6.71 -1.14
C GLY A 159 9.66 -5.98 -1.48
N GLY A 160 9.71 -4.65 -1.35
CA GLY A 160 10.87 -3.82 -1.68
C GLY A 160 11.93 -3.77 -0.57
N ALA A 161 12.38 -4.92 -0.11
CA ALA A 161 13.58 -5.05 0.72
C ALA A 161 14.47 -6.14 0.11
N GLY A 162 15.09 -5.79 -1.01
CA GLY A 162 16.13 -6.55 -1.69
C GLY A 162 17.16 -5.58 -2.25
#